data_AF-A0A6M6I4V1-F1
#
_entry.id   AF-A0A6M6I4V1-F1
#
_cell.length_a   1.000
_cell.length_b   1.000
_cell.length_c   1.000
_cell.angle_alpha   90.00
_cell.angle_beta   90.00
_cell.angle_gamma   90.00
#
_symmetry.space_group_name_H-M   'P 1'
#
loop_
_entity.id
_entity.type
_entity.pdbx_description
1 polymer ?
#
loop_
_entity_poly.entity_id
_entity_poly.type
_entity_poly.pdbx_seq_one_letter_code
_entity_poly.pdbx_strand_id
1 'polypeptide(L)'
;MSDDQHNIFTEPPDELGEYEFHFGTFAVGAGGMNEFQVARAFGKAADGLLATAAERRESWEAAYPILFCYRHALELYLKALMPNQRHGHRLGDLANSLKPHIESRYPADQVSWLLDRIAEFDRLDPKSTVFRYPDGAHSSYKAGAAPDPETWVDFRRLQRSAHKMFQSFERIRLHLLDSDLHRRPVRP
;
A
#
# COMPACT_ATOMS: atom_id res chain seq x y z
N MET A 1 -23.05 -22.28 30.28
CA MET A 1 -22.19 -21.10 30.08
C MET A 1 -21.75 -21.18 28.63
N SER A 2 -22.17 -20.26 27.76
CA SER A 2 -21.86 -20.38 26.33
C SER A 2 -20.38 -20.11 26.08
N ASP A 3 -19.82 -20.81 25.09
CA ASP A 3 -18.40 -20.82 24.69
C ASP A 3 -17.84 -19.44 24.29
N ASP A 4 -18.69 -18.42 24.11
CA ASP A 4 -18.31 -17.10 23.60
C ASP A 4 -17.50 -16.26 24.58
N GLN A 5 -17.53 -16.56 25.88
CA GLN A 5 -16.81 -15.76 26.88
C GLN A 5 -15.28 -15.89 26.83
N HIS A 6 -14.76 -16.85 26.04
CA HIS A 6 -13.33 -17.10 25.89
C HIS A 6 -12.80 -16.87 24.47
N ASN A 7 -13.68 -16.62 23.49
CA ASN A 7 -13.29 -16.44 22.10
C ASN A 7 -12.93 -14.98 21.79
N ILE A 8 -11.81 -14.77 21.11
CA ILE A 8 -11.36 -13.43 20.67
C ILE A 8 -11.97 -13.01 19.32
N PHE A 9 -12.57 -13.95 18.59
CA PHE A 9 -13.34 -13.71 17.36
C PHE A 9 -14.75 -14.25 17.59
N THR A 10 -15.72 -13.35 17.73
CA THR A 10 -17.11 -13.66 18.06
C THR A 10 -18.04 -13.22 16.94
N GLU A 11 -19.30 -13.62 17.04
CA GLU A 11 -20.39 -12.99 16.27
C GLU A 11 -20.45 -11.48 16.57
N PRO A 12 -20.94 -10.66 15.62
CA PRO A 12 -21.14 -9.25 15.86
C PRO A 12 -22.18 -9.02 16.98
N PRO A 13 -22.11 -7.89 17.70
CA PRO A 13 -23.14 -7.51 18.66
C PRO A 13 -24.53 -7.42 18.01
N ASP A 14 -25.59 -7.69 18.79
CA ASP A 14 -26.98 -7.62 18.34
C ASP A 14 -27.37 -6.22 17.82
N GLU A 15 -26.78 -5.17 18.42
CA GLU A 15 -26.92 -3.78 18.00
C GLU A 15 -25.58 -3.24 17.51
N LEU A 16 -25.54 -2.82 16.24
CA LEU A 16 -24.36 -2.20 15.64
C LEU A 16 -24.52 -0.68 15.60
N GLY A 17 -23.72 0.03 16.39
CA GLY A 17 -23.61 1.48 16.41
C GLY A 17 -22.20 2.00 16.17
N GLU A 18 -22.05 3.32 16.19
CA GLU A 18 -20.76 4.00 16.04
C GLU A 18 -19.73 3.54 17.08
N TYR A 19 -20.18 3.32 18.32
CA TYR A 19 -19.34 2.88 19.43
C TYR A 19 -18.73 1.50 19.18
N GLU A 20 -19.51 0.54 18.67
CA GLU A 20 -19.04 -0.81 18.36
C GLU A 20 -17.95 -0.79 17.28
N PHE A 21 -18.05 0.12 16.30
CA PHE A 21 -17.04 0.28 15.26
C PHE A 21 -15.78 1.05 15.71
N HIS A 22 -15.77 1.66 16.90
CA HIS A 22 -14.54 2.21 17.47
C HIS A 22 -13.54 1.10 17.85
N PHE A 23 -14.05 -0.06 18.28
CA PHE A 23 -13.23 -1.15 18.83
C PHE A 23 -13.40 -2.48 18.10
N GLY A 24 -14.35 -2.58 17.18
CA GLY A 24 -14.68 -3.79 16.43
C GLY A 24 -14.73 -3.57 14.93
N THR A 25 -14.60 -4.66 14.17
CA THR A 25 -14.80 -4.69 12.72
C THR A 25 -15.17 -6.10 12.29
N PHE A 26 -15.82 -6.22 11.14
CA PHE A 26 -15.95 -7.51 10.47
C PHE A 26 -14.60 -7.93 9.91
N ALA A 27 -14.10 -9.09 10.34
CA ALA A 27 -12.80 -9.60 9.90
C ALA A 27 -12.80 -10.04 8.43
N VAL A 28 -13.92 -10.58 7.92
CA VAL A 28 -14.08 -11.09 6.55
C VAL A 28 -15.52 -10.89 6.05
N GLY A 29 -15.71 -10.89 4.72
CA GLY A 29 -17.04 -10.92 4.10
C GLY A 29 -17.79 -9.59 4.16
N ALA A 30 -18.64 -9.41 5.16
CA ALA A 30 -19.61 -8.31 5.26
C ALA A 30 -18.97 -6.91 5.34
N GLY A 31 -17.74 -6.80 5.86
CA GLY A 31 -16.91 -5.58 5.85
C GLY A 31 -15.91 -5.51 4.69
N GLY A 32 -16.12 -6.31 3.64
CA GLY A 32 -15.16 -6.48 2.54
C GLY A 32 -14.83 -5.18 1.83
N MET A 33 -13.58 -4.75 1.94
CA MET A 33 -13.04 -3.64 1.17
C MET A 33 -12.61 -4.10 -0.22
N ASN A 34 -12.90 -3.31 -1.26
CA ASN A 34 -12.31 -3.52 -2.57
C ASN A 34 -10.79 -3.25 -2.55
N GLU A 35 -10.08 -3.70 -3.59
CA GLU A 35 -8.60 -3.64 -3.64
C GLU A 35 -8.03 -2.23 -3.38
N PHE A 36 -8.68 -1.18 -3.91
CA PHE A 36 -8.28 0.22 -3.68
C PHE A 36 -8.60 0.71 -2.27
N GLN A 37 -9.71 0.28 -1.68
CA GLN A 37 -10.07 0.59 -0.29
C GLN A 37 -9.04 -0.02 0.67
N VAL A 38 -8.60 -1.26 0.43
CA VAL A 38 -7.54 -1.91 1.23
C VAL A 38 -6.21 -1.15 1.07
N ALA A 39 -5.81 -0.80 -0.15
CA ALA A 39 -4.60 -0.01 -0.40
C ALA A 39 -4.62 1.33 0.37
N ARG A 40 -5.77 2.02 0.35
CA ARG A 40 -5.97 3.27 1.08
C ARG A 40 -5.93 3.07 2.59
N ALA A 41 -6.51 1.99 3.11
CA ALA A 41 -6.49 1.68 4.53
C ALA A 41 -5.05 1.50 5.05
N PHE A 42 -4.19 0.79 4.32
CA PHE A 42 -2.77 0.67 4.68
C PHE A 42 -2.02 2.00 4.61
N GLY A 43 -2.31 2.85 3.62
CA GLY A 43 -1.73 4.20 3.56
C GLY A 43 -2.12 5.05 4.77
N LYS A 44 -3.41 5.03 5.14
CA LYS A 44 -3.92 5.71 6.34
C LYS A 44 -3.34 5.15 7.64
N ALA A 45 -3.15 3.84 7.73
CA ALA A 45 -2.49 3.22 8.88
C ALA A 45 -1.04 3.71 9.01
N ALA A 46 -0.30 3.84 7.90
CA ALA A 46 1.04 4.41 7.90
C ALA A 46 1.05 5.86 8.40
N ASP A 47 0.08 6.68 7.95
CA ASP A 47 -0.10 8.06 8.42
C ASP A 47 -0.37 8.12 9.93
N GLY A 48 -1.29 7.29 10.44
CA GLY A 48 -1.63 7.24 11.85
C GLY A 48 -0.48 6.78 12.75
N LEU A 49 0.26 5.75 12.31
CA LEU A 49 1.46 5.28 13.01
C LEU A 49 2.53 6.37 13.06
N LEU A 50 2.78 7.04 11.93
CA LEU A 50 3.76 8.11 11.86
C LEU A 50 3.36 9.31 12.72
N ALA A 51 2.09 9.73 12.69
CA ALA A 51 1.60 10.82 13.52
C ALA A 51 1.78 10.51 15.02
N THR A 52 1.33 9.33 15.45
CA THR A 52 1.46 8.87 16.84
C THR A 52 2.92 8.81 17.28
N ALA A 53 3.80 8.23 16.46
CA ALA A 53 5.21 8.10 16.79
C ALA A 53 5.92 9.46 16.80
N ALA A 54 5.54 10.39 15.92
CA ALA A 54 6.09 11.75 15.91
C ALA A 54 5.65 12.55 17.13
N GLU A 55 4.39 12.45 17.54
CA GLU A 55 3.84 13.07 18.75
C GLU A 55 4.57 12.59 20.00
N ARG A 56 4.83 11.29 20.09
CA ARG A 56 5.56 10.67 21.21
C ARG A 56 7.07 10.82 21.13
N ARG A 57 7.61 11.29 20.00
CA ARG A 57 9.06 11.37 19.71
C ARG A 57 9.74 10.00 19.69
N GLU A 58 9.00 8.98 19.28
CA GLU A 58 9.36 7.55 19.28
C GLU A 58 9.34 6.97 17.86
N SER A 59 9.63 7.78 16.83
CA SER A 59 9.60 7.35 15.43
C SER A 59 10.46 6.12 15.13
N TRP A 60 11.47 5.85 15.96
CA TRP A 60 12.35 4.68 15.85
C TRP A 60 11.65 3.36 16.24
N GLU A 61 10.70 3.38 17.18
CA GLU A 61 9.97 2.19 17.62
C GLU A 61 9.01 1.68 16.53
N ALA A 62 8.45 2.60 15.75
CA ALA A 62 7.49 2.31 14.69
C ALA A 62 8.08 2.38 13.27
N ALA A 63 9.41 2.56 13.13
CA ALA A 63 10.04 2.82 11.83
C ALA A 63 9.72 1.75 10.78
N TYR A 64 9.91 0.47 11.14
CA TYR A 64 9.66 -0.65 10.23
C TYR A 64 8.18 -0.82 9.90
N PRO A 65 7.23 -0.81 10.87
CA PRO A 65 5.81 -0.76 10.58
C PRO A 65 5.38 0.39 9.66
N ILE A 66 5.86 1.61 9.89
CA ILE A 66 5.55 2.79 9.05
C ILE A 66 6.00 2.54 7.61
N LEU A 67 7.26 2.12 7.42
CA LEU A 67 7.84 1.84 6.11
C LEU A 67 7.08 0.71 5.40
N PHE A 68 6.79 -0.37 6.12
CA PHE A 68 6.02 -1.50 5.61
C PHE A 68 4.63 -1.07 5.15
N CYS A 69 3.88 -0.31 5.96
CA CYS A 69 2.53 0.10 5.59
C CYS A 69 2.50 0.98 4.33
N TYR A 70 3.41 1.95 4.18
CA TYR A 70 3.52 2.74 2.94
C TYR A 70 3.88 1.88 1.73
N ARG A 71 4.89 1.01 1.90
CA ARG A 71 5.35 0.09 0.86
C ARG A 71 4.24 -0.90 0.44
N HIS A 72 3.46 -1.39 1.40
CA HIS A 72 2.38 -2.33 1.13
C HIS A 72 1.19 -1.65 0.46
N ALA A 73 0.81 -0.44 0.90
CA ALA A 73 -0.19 0.37 0.21
C ALA A 73 0.19 0.60 -1.26
N LEU A 74 1.47 0.90 -1.53
CA LEU A 74 1.99 1.04 -2.89
C LEU A 74 1.81 -0.23 -3.73
N GLU A 75 2.18 -1.40 -3.19
CA GLU A 75 1.97 -2.69 -3.86
C GLU A 75 0.49 -2.92 -4.18
N LEU A 76 -0.40 -2.68 -3.22
CA LEU A 76 -1.83 -2.91 -3.39
C LEU A 76 -2.45 -1.97 -4.44
N TYR A 77 -2.06 -0.70 -4.48
CA TYR A 77 -2.49 0.22 -5.55
C TYR A 77 -2.07 -0.28 -6.93
N LEU A 78 -0.81 -0.71 -7.09
CA LEU A 78 -0.31 -1.20 -8.37
C LEU A 78 -1.03 -2.48 -8.81
N LYS A 79 -1.28 -3.42 -7.87
CA LYS A 79 -2.03 -4.65 -8.14
C LYS A 79 -3.48 -4.37 -8.51
N ALA A 80 -4.13 -3.41 -7.84
CA ALA A 80 -5.50 -3.00 -8.13
C ALA A 80 -5.62 -2.31 -9.50
N LEU A 81 -4.60 -1.54 -9.90
CA LEU A 81 -4.55 -0.94 -11.24
C LEU A 81 -4.33 -2.00 -12.33
N MET A 82 -3.56 -3.03 -12.06
CA MET A 82 -3.15 -4.06 -13.03
C MET A 82 -3.58 -5.47 -12.58
N PRO A 83 -4.90 -5.78 -12.53
CA PRO A 83 -5.40 -7.02 -11.94
C PRO A 83 -4.91 -8.29 -12.65
N ASN A 84 -4.63 -8.21 -13.97
CA ASN A 84 -4.11 -9.33 -14.76
C ASN A 84 -2.59 -9.53 -14.62
N GLN A 85 -1.88 -8.61 -13.97
CA GLN A 85 -0.42 -8.61 -13.81
C GLN A 85 -0.01 -8.53 -12.32
N ARG A 86 -0.92 -8.88 -11.41
CA ARG A 86 -0.75 -8.72 -9.95
C ARG A 86 0.13 -9.76 -9.26
N HIS A 87 0.83 -10.61 -10.01
CA HIS A 87 1.62 -11.70 -9.45
C HIS A 87 2.96 -11.20 -8.87
N GLY A 88 3.34 -11.72 -7.71
CA GLY A 88 4.59 -11.35 -7.02
C GLY A 88 4.47 -10.10 -6.13
N HIS A 89 5.62 -9.68 -5.59
CA HIS A 89 5.72 -8.54 -4.65
C HIS A 89 6.70 -7.46 -5.13
N ARG A 90 7.41 -7.68 -6.24
CA ARG A 90 8.39 -6.71 -6.72
C ARG A 90 7.67 -5.50 -7.28
N LEU A 91 7.94 -4.34 -6.71
CA LEU A 91 7.33 -3.10 -7.14
C LEU A 91 7.84 -2.70 -8.53
N GLY A 92 9.09 -3.03 -8.85
CA GLY A 92 9.65 -2.81 -10.19
C GLY A 92 8.86 -3.53 -11.30
N ASP A 93 8.51 -4.80 -11.10
CA ASP A 93 7.74 -5.59 -12.08
C ASP A 93 6.32 -5.03 -12.26
N LEU A 94 5.69 -4.64 -11.14
CA LEU A 94 4.38 -4.01 -11.14
C LEU A 94 4.41 -2.62 -11.83
N ALA A 95 5.47 -1.83 -11.61
CA ALA A 95 5.65 -0.54 -12.26
C ALA A 95 5.88 -0.67 -13.76
N ASN A 96 6.67 -1.66 -14.18
CA ASN A 96 6.88 -1.98 -15.61
C ASN A 96 5.57 -2.39 -16.29
N SER A 97 4.70 -3.12 -15.58
CA SER A 97 3.36 -3.48 -16.05
C SER A 97 2.47 -2.24 -16.24
N LEU A 98 2.58 -1.25 -15.33
CA LEU A 98 1.80 -0.01 -15.40
C LEU A 98 2.32 0.97 -16.48
N LYS A 99 3.63 1.04 -16.70
CA LYS A 99 4.28 2.08 -17.53
C LYS A 99 3.66 2.27 -18.92
N PRO A 100 3.40 1.23 -19.74
CA PRO A 100 2.80 1.39 -21.07
C PRO A 100 1.41 2.04 -21.05
N HIS A 101 0.70 1.96 -19.92
CA HIS A 101 -0.63 2.56 -19.77
C HIS A 101 -0.57 4.06 -19.49
N ILE A 102 0.55 4.57 -18.98
CA ILE A 102 0.68 5.97 -18.53
C ILE A 102 1.67 6.79 -19.38
N GLU A 103 2.64 6.18 -20.04
CA GLU A 103 3.74 6.89 -20.71
C GLU A 103 3.30 7.80 -21.88
N SER A 104 2.22 7.44 -22.59
CA SER A 104 1.67 8.24 -23.68
C SER A 104 0.56 9.21 -23.24
N ARG A 105 0.14 9.15 -21.97
CA ARG A 105 -1.04 9.87 -21.45
C ARG A 105 -0.69 10.98 -20.47
N TYR A 106 0.46 10.90 -19.83
CA TYR A 106 0.91 11.88 -18.83
C TYR A 106 2.25 12.49 -19.24
N PRO A 107 2.55 13.71 -18.77
CA PRO A 107 3.86 14.32 -19.00
C PRO A 107 5.02 13.42 -18.57
N ALA A 108 6.06 13.36 -19.41
CA ALA A 108 7.18 12.43 -19.23
C ALA A 108 7.92 12.61 -17.90
N ASP A 109 8.05 13.84 -17.42
CA ASP A 109 8.64 14.18 -16.12
C ASP A 109 7.81 13.63 -14.95
N GLN A 110 6.49 13.67 -15.05
CA GLN A 110 5.59 13.12 -14.03
C GLN A 110 5.64 11.59 -14.01
N VAL A 111 5.68 10.96 -15.19
CA VAL A 111 5.85 9.51 -15.32
C VAL A 111 7.19 9.06 -14.75
N SER A 112 8.29 9.72 -15.12
CA SER A 112 9.62 9.43 -14.57
C SER A 112 9.62 9.60 -13.06
N TRP A 113 9.10 10.72 -12.55
CA TRP A 113 9.06 10.97 -11.11
C TRP A 113 8.34 9.84 -10.36
N LEU A 114 7.19 9.37 -10.86
CA LEU A 114 6.43 8.28 -10.23
C LEU A 114 7.22 6.98 -10.25
N LEU A 115 7.74 6.58 -11.41
CA LEU A 115 8.49 5.32 -11.56
C LEU A 115 9.77 5.32 -10.71
N ASP A 116 10.46 6.46 -10.61
CA ASP A 116 11.67 6.60 -9.79
C ASP A 116 11.36 6.44 -8.29
N ARG A 117 10.23 6.99 -7.81
CA ARG A 117 9.81 6.81 -6.41
C ARG A 117 9.42 5.36 -6.13
N ILE A 118 8.75 4.69 -7.08
CA ILE A 118 8.44 3.27 -6.94
C ILE A 118 9.72 2.44 -6.87
N ALA A 119 10.71 2.75 -7.71
CA ALA A 119 12.02 2.10 -7.71
C ALA A 119 12.80 2.33 -6.41
N GLU A 120 12.66 3.49 -5.76
CA GLU A 120 13.24 3.73 -4.42
C GLU A 120 12.68 2.77 -3.37
N PHE A 121 11.35 2.58 -3.34
CA PHE A 121 10.72 1.60 -2.45
C PHE A 121 11.13 0.17 -2.80
N ASP A 122 11.23 -0.17 -4.09
CA ASP A 122 11.67 -1.50 -4.54
C ASP A 122 13.11 -1.81 -4.09
N ARG A 123 14.02 -0.82 -4.16
CA ARG A 123 15.39 -0.99 -3.65
C ARG A 123 15.43 -1.17 -2.14
N LEU A 124 14.58 -0.45 -1.40
CA LEU A 124 14.54 -0.54 0.06
C LEU A 124 13.85 -1.81 0.58
N ASP A 125 12.92 -2.39 -0.17
CA ASP A 125 12.24 -3.62 0.24
C ASP A 125 11.72 -4.44 -0.96
N PRO A 126 12.63 -5.08 -1.71
CA PRO A 126 12.31 -5.68 -3.02
C PRO A 126 11.36 -6.88 -2.93
N LYS A 127 11.32 -7.55 -1.78
CA LYS A 127 10.53 -8.76 -1.56
C LYS A 127 9.42 -8.57 -0.52
N SER A 128 9.17 -7.34 -0.07
CA SER A 128 8.25 -7.06 1.03
C SER A 128 8.74 -7.59 2.39
N THR A 129 9.99 -8.01 2.54
CA THR A 129 10.44 -8.77 3.73
C THR A 129 11.36 -7.99 4.65
N VAL A 130 12.02 -6.93 4.17
CA VAL A 130 13.05 -6.18 4.91
C VAL A 130 12.48 -5.61 6.22
N PHE A 131 11.28 -5.05 6.17
CA PHE A 131 10.67 -4.40 7.34
C PHE A 131 9.77 -5.32 8.18
N ARG A 132 9.67 -6.62 7.83
CA ARG A 132 8.79 -7.58 8.51
C ARG A 132 9.54 -8.63 9.32
N TYR A 133 10.69 -9.06 8.83
CA TYR A 133 11.42 -10.17 9.43
C TYR A 133 12.80 -9.70 9.92
N PRO A 134 13.27 -10.19 11.08
CA PRO A 134 14.61 -9.87 11.57
C PRO A 134 15.73 -10.21 10.58
N ASP A 135 15.57 -11.28 9.79
CA ASP A 135 16.48 -11.71 8.72
C ASP A 135 16.03 -11.23 7.33
N GLY A 136 15.06 -10.31 7.28
CA GLY A 136 14.46 -9.80 6.07
C GLY A 136 15.49 -9.18 5.12
N ALA A 137 16.43 -8.40 5.62
CA ALA A 137 17.51 -7.83 4.80
C ALA A 137 18.36 -8.93 4.15
N HIS A 138 18.77 -9.94 4.92
CA HIS A 138 19.61 -11.04 4.41
C HIS A 138 18.89 -11.83 3.31
N SER A 139 17.61 -12.11 3.48
CA SER A 139 16.81 -12.87 2.51
C SER A 139 16.32 -12.05 1.30
N SER A 140 16.24 -10.72 1.44
CA SER A 140 15.74 -9.83 0.38
C SER A 140 16.79 -9.50 -0.68
N TYR A 141 18.04 -9.32 -0.26
CA TYR A 141 19.11 -8.83 -1.13
C TYR A 141 20.02 -9.95 -1.63
N LYS A 142 20.55 -9.78 -2.83
CA LYS A 142 21.73 -10.54 -3.27
C LYS A 142 22.97 -9.98 -2.57
N ALA A 143 24.03 -10.78 -2.44
CA ALA A 143 25.30 -10.33 -1.88
C ALA A 143 25.78 -9.05 -2.59
N GLY A 144 26.07 -7.99 -1.80
CA GLY A 144 26.51 -6.69 -2.31
C GLY A 144 25.42 -5.80 -2.94
N ALA A 145 24.14 -6.21 -2.90
CA ALA A 145 23.03 -5.44 -3.49
C ALA A 145 22.14 -4.74 -2.45
N ALA A 146 22.47 -4.82 -1.16
CA ALA A 146 21.75 -4.12 -0.12
C ALA A 146 21.98 -2.59 -0.24
N PRO A 147 21.00 -1.75 0.14
CA PRO A 147 21.19 -0.32 0.27
C PRO A 147 22.33 0.02 1.23
N ASP A 148 22.84 1.24 1.11
CA ASP A 148 23.84 1.80 2.02
C ASP A 148 23.33 1.69 3.48
N PRO A 149 24.09 1.10 4.42
CA PRO A 149 23.70 1.03 5.83
C PRO A 149 23.44 2.41 6.46
N GLU A 150 23.98 3.50 5.89
CA GLU A 150 23.72 4.88 6.32
C GLU A 150 22.48 5.50 5.65
N THR A 151 21.66 4.71 4.96
CA THR A 151 20.44 5.22 4.31
C THR A 151 19.46 5.79 5.33
N TRP A 152 19.35 7.12 5.36
CA TRP A 152 18.40 7.84 6.20
C TRP A 152 17.05 8.02 5.51
N VAL A 153 15.96 7.73 6.22
CA VAL A 153 14.60 8.01 5.76
C VAL A 153 14.01 9.18 6.53
N ASP A 154 13.86 10.32 5.86
CA ASP A 154 13.06 11.44 6.38
C ASP A 154 11.57 11.13 6.22
N PHE A 155 10.90 10.84 7.33
CA PHE A 155 9.48 10.49 7.32
C PHE A 155 8.54 11.61 6.82
N ARG A 156 8.91 12.88 6.94
CA ARG A 156 8.13 13.99 6.36
C ARG A 156 8.22 13.97 4.83
N ARG A 157 9.39 13.66 4.29
CA ARG A 157 9.60 13.50 2.85
C ARG A 157 8.95 12.22 2.33
N LEU A 158 9.01 11.14 3.10
CA LEU A 158 8.35 9.87 2.80
C LEU A 158 6.84 10.06 2.65
N GLN A 159 6.19 10.63 3.67
CA GLN A 159 4.74 10.85 3.69
C GLN A 159 4.28 11.70 2.49
N ARG A 160 4.94 12.85 2.25
CA ARG A 160 4.61 13.70 1.09
C ARG A 160 4.76 12.99 -0.24
N SER A 161 5.83 12.21 -0.40
CA SER A 161 6.05 11.42 -1.64
C SER A 161 5.00 10.33 -1.79
N ALA A 162 4.69 9.60 -0.72
CA ALA A 162 3.67 8.56 -0.71
C ALA A 162 2.29 9.10 -1.07
N HIS A 163 1.87 10.21 -0.45
CA HIS A 163 0.59 10.87 -0.78
C HIS A 163 0.52 11.28 -2.25
N LYS A 164 1.59 11.88 -2.79
CA LYS A 164 1.63 12.26 -4.21
C LYS A 164 1.57 11.03 -5.13
N MET A 165 2.20 9.91 -4.78
CA MET A 165 2.05 8.65 -5.53
C MET A 165 0.61 8.11 -5.46
N PHE A 166 0.01 8.05 -4.27
CA PHE A 166 -1.35 7.53 -4.10
C PHE A 166 -2.40 8.37 -4.84
N GLN A 167 -2.25 9.70 -4.83
CA GLN A 167 -3.07 10.61 -5.64
C GLN A 167 -2.89 10.34 -7.14
N SER A 168 -1.68 10.07 -7.61
CA SER A 168 -1.44 9.68 -9.00
C SER A 168 -2.14 8.36 -9.36
N PHE A 169 -2.10 7.35 -8.48
CA PHE A 169 -2.80 6.08 -8.74
C PHE A 169 -4.31 6.24 -8.80
N GLU A 170 -4.91 7.09 -7.95
CA GLU A 170 -6.34 7.38 -8.01
C GLU A 170 -6.72 8.08 -9.32
N ARG A 171 -5.90 9.00 -9.82
CA ARG A 171 -6.10 9.63 -11.14
C ARG A 171 -6.00 8.61 -12.27
N ILE A 172 -5.00 7.75 -12.23
CA ILE A 172 -4.84 6.66 -13.21
C ILE A 172 -6.05 5.73 -13.18
N ARG A 173 -6.53 5.36 -11.99
CA ARG A 173 -7.72 4.52 -11.81
C ARG A 173 -8.93 5.09 -12.53
N LEU A 174 -9.21 6.38 -12.34
CA LEU A 174 -10.33 7.06 -12.99
C LEU A 174 -10.22 7.00 -14.53
N HIS A 175 -9.03 7.27 -15.07
CA HIS A 175 -8.81 7.22 -16.52
C HIS A 175 -8.91 5.81 -17.13
N LEU A 176 -8.48 4.77 -16.39
CA LEU A 176 -8.63 3.39 -16.84
C LEU A 176 -10.11 2.97 -16.88
N LEU A 177 -10.89 3.38 -15.86
CA LEU A 177 -12.33 3.15 -15.84
C LEU A 177 -13.04 3.83 -17.02
N ASP A 178 -12.71 5.09 -17.31
CA ASP A 178 -13.26 5.80 -18.47
C ASP A 178 -12.91 5.09 -19.78
N SER A 179 -11.66 4.63 -19.93
CA SER A 179 -11.22 3.92 -21.14
C SER A 179 -11.98 2.60 -21.36
N ASP A 180 -12.31 1.89 -20.28
CA ASP A 180 -13.08 0.65 -20.34
C ASP A 180 -14.56 0.89 -20.66
N LEU A 181 -15.14 2.00 -20.17
CA LEU A 181 -16.50 2.40 -20.51
C LEU A 181 -16.64 2.72 -22.01
N HIS A 182 -15.65 3.38 -22.61
CA HIS A 182 -15.65 3.73 -24.04
C HIS A 182 -15.30 2.55 -24.97
N ARG A 183 -14.83 1.42 -24.43
CA ARG A 183 -14.51 0.18 -25.19
C ARG A 183 -15.65 -0.83 -25.21
N ARG A 184 -16.72 -0.65 -24.43
CA ARG A 184 -17.89 -1.55 -24.49
C ARG A 184 -18.69 -1.29 -25.77
N PRO A 185 -18.95 -2.29 -26.62
CA PRO A 185 -19.82 -2.10 -27.77
C PRO A 185 -21.22 -1.77 -27.26
N VAL A 186 -21.82 -0.71 -27.83
CA VAL A 186 -23.26 -0.45 -27.67
C VAL A 186 -23.98 -1.67 -28.22
N ARG A 187 -24.57 -2.49 -27.33
CA ARG A 187 -25.43 -3.58 -27.78
C ARG A 187 -26.66 -2.95 -28.47
N PRO A 188 -27.02 -3.38 -29.69
CA PRO A 188 -28.26 -2.98 -30.33
C PRO A 188 -29.48 -3.48 -29.56
#